data_AF-Q937I0-F1
#
_entry.id   AF-Q937I0-F1
#
_cell.length_a   1.000
_cell.length_b   1.000
_cell.length_c   1.000
_cell.angle_alpha   90.00
_cell.angle_beta   90.00
_cell.angle_gamma   90.00
#
_symmetry.space_group_name_H-M   'P 1'
#
loop_
_entity.id
_entity.type
_entity.pdbx_description
1 polymer ?
#
loop_
_entity_poly.entity_id
_entity_poly.type
_entity_poly.pdbx_seq_one_letter_code
_entity_poly.pdbx_strand_id
1 'polypeptide(L)' 'MLIGYMRVSKADGSQATDLQRDALIAAGVDPVHLYEDQASGMREDRPGLTSCL' A
#
# COMPACT_ATOMS: atom_id res chain seq x y z
N MET A 1 4.65 12.49 -12.10
CA MET A 1 4.29 11.05 -11.98
C MET A 1 3.88 10.83 -10.54
N LEU A 2 2.65 10.38 -10.28
CA LEU A 2 2.15 10.10 -8.94
C LEU A 2 2.35 8.61 -8.62
N ILE A 3 2.81 8.31 -7.42
CA ILE A 3 2.99 6.96 -6.88
C ILE A 3 2.09 6.85 -5.65
N GLY A 4 1.39 5.74 -5.52
CA GLY A 4 0.55 5.44 -4.37
C GLY A 4 1.11 4.24 -3.61
N TYR A 5 1.27 4.40 -2.30
CA TYR A 5 1.71 3.34 -1.40
C TYR A 5 0.68 3.15 -0.28
N MET A 6 0.29 1.90 -0.04
CA MET A 6 -0.70 1.51 0.95
C MET A 6 -0.11 0.51 1.94
N ARG A 7 -0.54 0.55 3.20
CA ARG A 7 -0.09 -0.43 4.20
C ARG A 7 -1.12 -0.67 5.29
N VAL A 8 -1.18 -1.92 5.75
CA VAL A 8 -1.96 -2.35 6.92
C VAL A 8 -1.10 -3.14 7.91
N SER A 9 -1.51 -3.20 9.18
CA SER A 9 -0.75 -3.77 10.30
C SER A 9 -1.06 -5.25 10.58
N LYS A 10 -1.84 -5.89 9.71
CA LYS A 10 -2.27 -7.27 9.81
C LYS A 10 -1.91 -8.02 8.54
N ALA A 11 -1.04 -9.02 8.67
CA ALA A 11 -0.65 -9.92 7.58
C ALA A 11 -1.55 -11.17 7.48
N ASP A 12 -2.54 -11.29 8.37
CA ASP A 12 -3.52 -12.38 8.38
C ASP A 12 -4.74 -12.11 7.48
N GLY A 13 -4.71 -11.02 6.70
CA GLY A 13 -5.80 -10.62 5.81
C GLY A 13 -7.02 -10.02 6.52
N SER A 14 -7.00 -9.85 7.85
CA SER A 14 -8.12 -9.23 8.58
C SER A 14 -8.25 -7.72 8.35
N GLN A 15 -7.23 -7.09 7.78
CA GLN A 15 -7.28 -5.70 7.32
C GLN A 15 -7.11 -5.66 5.81
N ALA A 16 -7.89 -4.79 5.18
CA ALA A 16 -7.90 -4.61 3.74
C ALA A 16 -7.39 -3.21 3.36
N THR A 17 -6.75 -3.11 2.19
CA THR A 17 -6.18 -1.87 1.64
C THR A 17 -7.16 -1.12 0.73
N ASP A 18 -8.36 -1.65 0.47
CA ASP A 18 -9.30 -1.14 -0.53
C ASP A 18 -9.65 0.34 -0.34
N LEU A 19 -9.95 0.78 0.89
CA LEU A 19 -10.26 2.19 1.15
C LEU A 19 -9.06 3.12 0.91
N GLN A 20 -7.83 2.65 1.17
CA GLN A 20 -6.62 3.41 0.86
C GLN A 20 -6.41 3.47 -0.66
N ARG A 21 -6.67 2.35 -1.35
CA ARG A 21 -6.60 2.22 -2.81
C ARG A 21 -7.54 3.20 -3.50
N ASP A 22 -8.80 3.21 -3.07
CA ASP A 22 -9.83 4.10 -3.61
C ASP A 22 -9.45 5.58 -3.43
N ALA A 23 -8.92 5.94 -2.26
CA ALA A 23 -8.47 7.31 -1.99
C ALA A 23 -7.30 7.73 -2.89
N LEU A 24 -6.35 6.83 -3.18
CA LEU A 24 -5.21 7.10 -4.06
C LEU A 24 -5.65 7.22 -5.52
N ILE A 25 -6.58 6.37 -5.98
CA ILE A 25 -7.18 6.48 -7.32
C ILE A 25 -7.94 7.80 -7.44
N ALA A 26 -8.74 8.17 -6.44
CA ALA A 26 -9.45 9.45 -6.40
C ALA A 26 -8.50 10.65 -6.41
N ALA A 27 -7.30 10.52 -5.84
CA ALA A 27 -6.24 11.51 -5.91
C ALA A 27 -5.49 11.55 -7.26
N GLY A 28 -5.81 10.65 -8.21
CA GLY A 28 -5.27 10.62 -9.56
C GLY A 28 -4.03 9.74 -9.74
N VAL A 29 -3.75 8.81 -8.81
CA VAL A 29 -2.69 7.81 -8.99
C VAL A 29 -3.15 6.77 -10.01
N ASP A 30 -2.34 6.52 -11.04
CA ASP A 30 -2.58 5.43 -11.97
C ASP A 30 -2.48 4.08 -11.24
N PRO A 31 -3.46 3.17 -11.37
CA PRO A 31 -3.42 1.85 -10.77
C PRO A 31 -2.13 1.04 -11.02
N VAL A 32 -1.40 1.30 -12.12
CA VAL A 32 -0.11 0.64 -12.40
C VAL A 32 1.03 1.12 -11.48
N HIS A 33 0.85 2.24 -10.80
CA HIS A 33 1.79 2.81 -9.83
C HIS A 33 1.29 2.70 -8.38
N LEU A 34 0.42 1.72 -8.11
CA LEU A 34 -0.05 1.38 -6.77
C LEU A 34 0.76 0.21 -6.21
N TYR A 35 1.28 0.40 -5.01
CA TYR A 35 2.08 -0.56 -4.27
C TYR A 35 1.49 -0.76 -2.88
N GLU A 36 1.62 -1.96 -2.33
CA GLU A 36 1.09 -2.26 -1.00
C GLU A 36 2.00 -3.17 -0.18
N ASP A 37 1.89 -3.05 1.13
CA ASP A 37 2.48 -3.99 2.09
C ASP A 37 1.47 -4.40 3.16
N GLN A 38 1.61 -5.64 3.63
CA GLN A 38 0.90 -6.14 4.80
C GLN A 38 1.93 -6.70 5.80
N ALA A 39 2.04 -6.08 6.98
CA ALA A 39 3.01 -6.52 7.97
C ALA A 39 2.47 -6.34 9.39
N SER A 40 2.64 -7.35 10.24
CA SER A 40 2.31 -7.25 11.66
C SER A 40 3.50 -6.81 12.51
N GLY A 41 3.20 -6.09 13.60
CA GLY A 41 4.21 -5.61 14.57
C GLY A 41 5.16 -4.56 14.00
N MET A 42 6.34 -4.44 14.62
CA MET A 42 7.39 -3.49 14.20
C MET A 42 8.23 -4.00 13.03
N ARG A 43 7.68 -4.84 12.14
CA ARG A 43 8.42 -5.29 10.96
C ARG A 43 8.74 -4.10 10.07
N GLU A 44 10.03 -3.92 9.81
CA GLU A 44 10.56 -2.84 8.98
C GLU A 44 10.60 -3.18 7.50
N ASP A 45 10.59 -4.47 7.15
CA ASP A 45 10.54 -4.92 5.76
C ASP A 45 9.28 -4.38 5.07
N ARG A 46 9.50 -3.58 4.03
CA ARG A 46 8.46 -2.93 3.22
C ARG A 46 8.80 -3.09 1.73
N PRO A 47 8.75 -4.33 1.20
CA PRO A 47 9.10 -4.59 -0.20
C PRO A 47 8.26 -3.78 -1.19
N GLY A 48 6.98 -3.51 -0.88
CA GLY A 48 6.12 -2.64 -1.68
C GLY A 48 6.64 -1.20 -1.73
N LEU A 49 7.08 -0.66 -0.58
CA LEU A 49 7.68 0.67 -0.52
C LEU A 49 9.01 0.72 -1.26
N THR A 50 9.88 -0.29 -1.09
CA THR A 50 11.15 -0.36 -1.79
C THR A 50 10.98 -0.45 -3.31
N SER A 51 9.92 -1.12 -3.78
CA SER A 51 9.65 -1.28 -5.22
C SER A 51 9.26 0.04 -5.91
N CYS A 52 8.82 1.04 -5.14
CA CYS A 52 8.34 2.31 -5.69
C CYS A 52 9.27 3.50 -5.41
N LEU A 53 10.42 3.28 -4.78
CA LEU A 53 11.51 4.25 -4.59
C LEU A 53 12.55 4.09 -5.69
#